data_AF-A0A4U2GSP9-F1
#
_entry.id   AF-A0A4U2GSP9-F1
#
_cell.length_a   1.000
_cell.length_b   1.000
_cell.length_c   1.000
_cell.angle_alpha   90.00
_cell.angle_beta   90.00
_cell.angle_gamma   90.00
#
_symmetry.space_group_name_H-M   'P 1'
#
loop_
_entity.id
_entity.type
_entity.pdbx_description
1 polymer ?
#
loop_
_entity_poly.entity_id
_entity_poly.type
_entity_poly.pdbx_seq_one_letter_code
_entity_poly.pdbx_strand_id
1 'polypeptide(L)'
;MTNEEIQLYNDIVKSGFPVLGTLCGGLVGAASTYLLTKLNNDNDEKKDAQKLRNDLLMKTANDVAEFEHLMAIYTTTLANYLRDQVDDGSLKTAYLNSFNSNLTLRKARMNLHILGMEASLELLEGYVEATREVLAYGKRLDIKRAIELNQKISKGPILFYQSLSIDP
;
A
#
# COMPACT_ATOMS: atom_id res chain seq x y z
N MET A 1 -26.76 -4.40 5.40
CA MET A 1 -26.25 -3.04 5.54
C MET A 1 -26.45 -2.63 6.98
N THR A 2 -25.37 -2.45 7.73
CA THR A 2 -25.42 -2.12 9.17
C THR A 2 -25.46 -0.61 9.36
N ASN A 3 -26.06 -0.15 10.46
CA ASN A 3 -26.21 1.29 10.76
C ASN A 3 -24.87 2.05 10.86
N GLU A 4 -23.77 1.33 11.08
CA GLU A 4 -22.40 1.85 11.08
C GLU A 4 -21.94 2.26 9.67
N GLU A 5 -22.32 1.51 8.63
CA GLU A 5 -22.01 1.85 7.23
C GLU A 5 -22.70 3.15 6.84
N ILE A 6 -23.94 3.37 7.29
CA ILE A 6 -24.75 4.56 6.97
C ILE A 6 -24.20 5.82 7.69
N GLN A 7 -23.67 5.69 8.90
CA GLN A 7 -22.99 6.79 9.58
C GLN A 7 -21.69 7.17 8.88
N LEU A 8 -20.91 6.19 8.42
CA LEU A 8 -19.73 6.43 7.59
C LEU A 8 -20.11 7.20 6.31
N TYR A 9 -21.20 6.82 5.64
CA TYR A 9 -21.72 7.53 4.45
C TYR A 9 -22.15 8.98 4.73
N ASN A 10 -22.74 9.27 5.89
CA ASN A 10 -23.14 10.64 6.23
C ASN A 10 -21.94 11.54 6.59
N ASP A 11 -20.90 10.99 7.23
CA ASP A 11 -19.64 11.71 7.46
C ASP A 11 -18.85 11.92 6.17
N ILE A 12 -18.95 11.00 5.20
CA ILE A 12 -18.41 11.10 3.84
C ILE A 12 -19.03 12.27 3.05
N VAL A 13 -20.33 12.54 3.22
CA VAL A 13 -21.03 13.62 2.50
C VAL A 13 -20.73 15.00 3.10
N LYS A 14 -20.38 15.08 4.39
CA LYS A 14 -20.03 16.34 5.07
C LYS A 14 -18.54 16.69 5.04
N SER A 15 -17.66 15.72 4.76
CA SER A 15 -16.20 15.89 4.77
C SER A 15 -15.59 15.20 3.55
N GLY A 16 -15.49 15.91 2.42
CA GLY A 16 -14.82 15.38 1.23
C GLY A 16 -13.33 15.12 1.52
N PHE A 17 -12.84 13.92 1.19
CA PHE A 17 -11.42 13.49 1.21
C PHE A 17 -10.68 12.94 2.47
N PRO A 18 -11.21 12.83 3.70
CA PRO A 18 -10.47 12.29 4.85
C PRO A 18 -10.22 10.77 4.83
N VAL A 19 -11.03 10.05 4.06
CA VAL A 19 -11.18 8.59 4.16
C VAL A 19 -9.92 7.84 3.69
N LEU A 20 -9.18 8.40 2.73
CA LEU A 20 -7.94 7.81 2.21
C LEU A 20 -6.82 7.80 3.28
N GLY A 21 -6.70 8.86 4.07
CA GLY A 21 -5.66 8.95 5.12
C GLY A 21 -5.91 7.98 6.28
N THR A 22 -7.16 7.89 6.75
CA THR A 22 -7.52 7.06 7.92
C THR A 22 -7.52 5.55 7.60
N LEU A 23 -7.89 5.14 6.39
CA LEU A 23 -7.96 3.72 6.03
C LEU A 23 -6.61 3.14 5.59
N CYS A 24 -5.79 3.89 4.86
CA CYS A 24 -4.45 3.44 4.44
C CYS A 24 -3.51 3.20 5.63
N GLY A 25 -3.61 4.00 6.70
CA GLY A 25 -2.73 3.85 7.87
C GLY A 25 -3.05 2.64 8.75
N GLY A 26 -4.33 2.32 8.95
CA GLY A 26 -4.77 1.31 9.91
C GLY A 26 -4.77 -0.14 9.39
N LEU A 27 -5.21 -0.35 8.14
CA LEU A 27 -5.37 -1.70 7.58
C LEU A 27 -4.06 -2.28 7.03
N VAL A 28 -3.21 -1.42 6.46
CA VAL A 28 -1.95 -1.85 5.85
C VAL A 28 -0.95 -2.28 6.93
N GLY A 29 -0.83 -1.52 8.02
CA GLY A 29 0.12 -1.84 9.10
C GLY A 29 -0.11 -3.22 9.73
N ALA A 30 -1.36 -3.56 10.08
CA ALA A 30 -1.66 -4.82 10.75
C ALA A 30 -1.50 -6.05 9.83
N ALA A 31 -1.92 -5.93 8.56
CA ALA A 31 -1.82 -7.02 7.59
C ALA A 31 -0.36 -7.29 7.19
N SER A 32 0.41 -6.23 6.92
CA SER A 32 1.83 -6.33 6.57
C SER A 32 2.63 -6.93 7.74
N THR A 33 2.39 -6.48 8.99
CA THR A 33 3.08 -7.04 10.16
C THR A 33 2.77 -8.52 10.38
N TYR A 34 1.48 -8.94 10.34
CA TYR A 34 1.11 -10.34 10.54
C TYR A 34 1.79 -11.28 9.52
N LEU A 35 1.82 -10.87 8.25
CA LEU A 35 2.39 -11.69 7.17
C LEU A 35 3.92 -11.68 7.18
N LEU A 36 4.55 -10.55 7.49
CA LEU A 36 6.00 -10.48 7.72
C LEU A 36 6.42 -11.38 8.88
N THR A 37 5.67 -11.39 9.99
CA THR A 37 5.94 -12.28 11.13
C THR A 37 5.79 -13.75 10.74
N LYS A 38 4.76 -14.10 9.95
CA LYS A 38 4.57 -15.47 9.45
C LYS A 38 5.73 -15.92 8.57
N LEU A 39 6.14 -15.10 7.60
CA LEU A 39 7.27 -15.40 6.71
C LEU A 39 8.59 -15.56 7.50
N ASN A 40 8.79 -14.79 8.57
CA ASN A 40 10.00 -14.86 9.38
C ASN A 40 10.08 -16.16 10.20
N ASN A 41 8.96 -16.65 10.73
CA ASN A 41 8.91 -17.89 11.52
C ASN A 41 9.20 -19.16 10.69
N ASP A 42 8.90 -19.15 9.39
CA ASP A 42 9.17 -20.30 8.50
C ASP A 42 10.66 -20.44 8.10
N ASN A 43 11.53 -19.53 8.55
CA ASN A 43 12.92 -19.43 8.11
C ASN A 43 13.93 -20.21 8.99
N ASP A 44 13.56 -20.57 10.23
CA ASP A 44 14.52 -21.08 11.23
C ASP A 44 14.96 -22.55 11.02
N GLU A 45 14.31 -23.34 10.13
CA GLU A 45 14.55 -24.80 10.01
C GLU A 45 14.91 -25.34 8.60
N LYS A 46 15.14 -24.50 7.56
CA LYS A 46 15.16 -24.99 6.16
C LYS A 46 16.55 -24.95 5.48
N LYS A 47 16.77 -25.86 4.50
CA LYS A 47 17.98 -25.99 3.64
C LYS A 47 18.34 -24.65 2.97
N ASP A 48 19.62 -24.42 2.67
CA ASP A 48 20.17 -23.14 2.15
C ASP A 48 19.39 -22.51 0.98
N ALA A 49 18.89 -23.32 0.03
CA ALA A 49 18.10 -22.83 -1.10
C ALA A 49 16.73 -22.26 -0.67
N GLN A 50 16.09 -22.89 0.32
CA GLN A 50 14.82 -22.42 0.86
C GLN A 50 15.01 -21.18 1.74
N LYS A 51 16.12 -21.11 2.48
CA LYS A 51 16.51 -19.92 3.22
C LYS A 51 16.72 -18.72 2.29
N LEU A 52 17.45 -18.92 1.18
CA LEU A 52 17.62 -17.88 0.16
C LEU A 52 16.28 -17.42 -0.43
N ARG A 53 15.37 -18.37 -0.71
CA ARG A 53 14.01 -18.05 -1.19
C ARG A 53 13.24 -17.20 -0.18
N ASN A 54 13.23 -17.61 1.09
CA ASN A 54 12.56 -16.88 2.17
C ASN A 54 13.17 -15.48 2.37
N ASP A 55 14.49 -15.35 2.31
CA ASP A 55 15.17 -14.05 2.42
C ASP A 55 14.76 -13.10 1.28
N LEU A 56 14.59 -13.62 0.06
CA LEU A 56 14.08 -12.85 -1.07
C LEU A 56 12.62 -12.45 -0.88
N LEU A 57 11.77 -13.34 -0.35
CA LEU A 57 10.38 -13.02 0.01
C LEU A 57 10.31 -11.91 1.07
N MET A 58 11.12 -12.01 2.13
CA MET A 58 11.19 -10.99 3.18
C MET A 58 11.69 -9.65 2.64
N LYS A 59 12.73 -9.64 1.81
CA LYS A 59 13.21 -8.42 1.14
C LYS A 59 12.11 -7.79 0.28
N THR A 60 11.41 -8.60 -0.51
CA THR A 60 10.28 -8.15 -1.34
C THR A 60 9.19 -7.52 -0.49
N ALA A 61 8.78 -8.21 0.59
CA ALA A 61 7.73 -7.73 1.47
C ALA A 61 8.11 -6.41 2.17
N ASN A 62 9.36 -6.29 2.61
CA ASN A 62 9.90 -5.07 3.23
C ASN A 62 10.00 -3.91 2.23
N ASP A 63 10.45 -4.18 1.01
CA ASP A 63 10.51 -3.18 -0.06
C ASP A 63 9.07 -2.65 -0.33
N VAL A 64 8.08 -3.54 -0.46
CA VAL A 64 6.69 -3.09 -0.64
C VAL A 64 6.18 -2.32 0.59
N ALA A 65 6.49 -2.74 1.80
CA ALA A 65 6.06 -2.07 3.02
C ALA A 65 6.65 -0.64 3.16
N GLU A 66 7.90 -0.44 2.75
CA GLU A 66 8.51 0.90 2.70
C GLU A 66 7.79 1.80 1.70
N PHE A 67 7.44 1.28 0.52
CA PHE A 67 6.62 2.00 -0.45
C PHE A 67 5.24 2.39 0.14
N GLU A 68 4.57 1.45 0.79
CA GLU A 68 3.28 1.67 1.44
C GLU A 68 3.33 2.77 2.50
N HIS A 69 4.38 2.77 3.31
CA HIS A 69 4.59 3.79 4.33
C HIS A 69 4.66 5.20 3.73
N LEU A 70 5.43 5.36 2.65
CA LEU A 70 5.54 6.63 1.94
C LEU A 70 4.21 7.06 1.33
N MET A 71 3.48 6.12 0.73
CA MET A 71 2.14 6.38 0.20
C MET A 71 1.15 6.82 1.29
N ALA A 72 1.18 6.18 2.46
CA ALA A 72 0.34 6.54 3.59
C ALA A 72 0.64 7.96 4.11
N ILE A 73 1.92 8.34 4.17
CA ILE A 73 2.34 9.70 4.50
C ILE A 73 1.77 10.69 3.47
N TYR A 74 1.91 10.40 2.18
CA TYR A 74 1.38 11.27 1.13
C TYR A 74 -0.13 11.42 1.21
N THR A 75 -0.88 10.33 1.30
CA THR A 75 -2.35 10.40 1.35
C THR A 75 -2.85 11.12 2.59
N THR A 76 -2.17 10.95 3.73
CA THR A 76 -2.49 11.69 4.97
C THR A 76 -2.18 13.17 4.81
N THR A 77 -1.03 13.51 4.22
CA THR A 77 -0.63 14.90 3.98
C THR A 77 -1.57 15.57 2.98
N LEU A 78 -1.99 14.86 1.93
CA LEU A 78 -2.98 15.33 0.96
C LEU A 78 -4.32 15.60 1.63
N ALA A 79 -4.81 14.68 2.48
CA ALA A 79 -6.06 14.88 3.21
C ALA A 79 -6.00 16.11 4.14
N ASN A 80 -4.87 16.31 4.84
CA ASN A 80 -4.68 17.47 5.70
C ASN A 80 -4.53 18.78 4.91
N TYR A 81 -3.87 18.74 3.76
CA TYR A 81 -3.77 19.87 2.83
C TYR A 81 -5.15 20.29 2.32
N LEU A 82 -6.00 19.34 1.92
CA LEU A 82 -7.38 19.62 1.47
C LEU A 82 -8.28 20.18 2.59
N ARG A 83 -7.85 20.10 3.85
CA ARG A 83 -8.52 20.68 5.02
C ARG A 83 -7.88 21.98 5.49
N ASP A 84 -6.95 22.54 4.71
CA ASP A 84 -6.15 23.72 5.06
C ASP A 84 -5.36 23.56 6.38
N GLN A 85 -5.04 22.33 6.77
CA GLN A 85 -4.30 22.01 8.01
C GLN A 85 -2.79 21.91 7.80
N VAL A 86 -2.34 21.86 6.53
CA VAL A 86 -0.94 21.70 6.14
C VAL A 86 -0.67 22.54 4.88
N ASP A 87 0.55 23.07 4.76
CA ASP A 87 0.96 23.92 3.65
C ASP A 87 1.34 23.14 2.37
N ASP A 88 1.44 23.85 1.24
CA ASP A 88 1.83 23.23 -0.04
C ASP A 88 3.26 22.67 -0.01
N GLY A 89 4.15 23.25 0.80
CA GLY A 89 5.52 22.78 0.99
C GLY A 89 5.59 21.37 1.56
N SER A 90 4.79 21.09 2.59
CA SER A 90 4.68 19.75 3.18
C SER A 90 4.10 18.73 2.20
N LEU A 91 3.05 19.11 1.46
CA LEU A 91 2.48 18.23 0.43
C LEU A 91 3.48 17.92 -0.69
N LYS A 92 4.23 18.92 -1.16
CA LYS A 92 5.28 18.75 -2.15
C LYS A 92 6.37 17.81 -1.66
N THR A 93 6.76 17.93 -0.39
CA THR A 93 7.76 17.05 0.25
C THR A 93 7.28 15.60 0.28
N ALA A 94 6.05 15.37 0.74
CA ALA A 94 5.45 14.04 0.79
C ALA A 94 5.30 13.42 -0.62
N TYR A 95 4.95 14.24 -1.61
CA TYR A 95 4.90 13.83 -3.02
C TYR A 95 6.29 13.38 -3.52
N LEU A 96 7.33 14.18 -3.32
CA LEU A 96 8.69 13.86 -3.78
C LEU A 96 9.22 12.59 -3.12
N ASN A 97 9.00 12.40 -1.82
CA ASN A 97 9.40 11.19 -1.12
C ASN A 97 8.69 9.95 -1.69
N SER A 98 7.38 10.05 -1.93
CA SER A 98 6.59 8.96 -2.53
C SER A 98 6.97 8.70 -3.98
N PHE A 99 7.30 9.73 -4.76
CA PHE A 99 7.72 9.59 -6.16
C PHE A 99 9.10 8.93 -6.27
N ASN A 100 10.02 9.23 -5.34
CA ASN A 100 11.37 8.69 -5.34
C ASN A 100 11.47 7.23 -4.87
N SER A 101 10.39 6.68 -4.31
CA SER A 101 10.28 5.28 -3.87
C SER A 101 10.37 4.23 -5.01
N ASN A 102 10.49 4.68 -6.27
CA ASN A 102 10.63 3.81 -7.44
C ASN A 102 11.78 2.79 -7.32
N LEU A 103 12.86 3.12 -6.59
CA LEU A 103 13.95 2.19 -6.34
C LEU A 103 13.48 0.96 -5.57
N THR A 104 12.72 1.18 -4.51
CA THR A 104 12.19 0.13 -3.64
C THR A 104 11.23 -0.78 -4.40
N LEU A 105 10.30 -0.19 -5.18
CA LEU A 105 9.42 -0.97 -6.05
C LEU A 105 10.19 -1.76 -7.13
N ARG A 106 11.28 -1.21 -7.68
CA ARG A 106 12.12 -1.93 -8.65
C ARG A 106 12.78 -3.16 -8.04
N LYS A 107 13.27 -3.07 -6.80
CA LYS A 107 13.86 -4.21 -6.07
C LYS A 107 12.81 -5.29 -5.82
N ALA A 108 11.62 -4.91 -5.36
CA ALA A 108 10.50 -5.84 -5.17
C ALA A 108 10.15 -6.60 -6.45
N ARG A 109 9.96 -5.89 -7.58
CA ARG A 109 9.70 -6.50 -8.90
C ARG A 109 10.79 -7.49 -9.31
N MET A 110 12.05 -7.10 -9.15
CA MET A 110 13.19 -7.95 -9.51
C MET A 110 13.19 -9.24 -8.69
N ASN A 111 12.96 -9.16 -7.39
CA ASN A 111 12.90 -10.33 -6.53
C ASN A 111 11.72 -11.24 -6.90
N LEU A 112 10.55 -10.68 -7.22
CA LEU A 112 9.38 -11.47 -7.68
C LEU A 112 9.68 -12.23 -8.98
N HIS A 113 10.37 -11.60 -9.93
CA HIS A 113 10.81 -12.30 -11.15
C HIS A 113 11.84 -13.40 -10.87
N ILE A 114 12.81 -13.16 -9.97
CA ILE A 114 13.79 -14.19 -9.56
C ILE A 114 13.07 -15.39 -8.93
N LEU A 115 11.99 -15.14 -8.18
CA LEU A 115 11.18 -16.16 -7.53
C LEU A 115 10.14 -16.81 -8.46
N GLY A 116 9.95 -16.30 -9.68
CA GLY A 116 8.93 -16.78 -10.63
C GLY A 116 7.49 -16.48 -10.21
N MET A 117 7.27 -15.46 -9.37
CA MET A 117 5.96 -15.14 -8.78
C MET A 117 5.18 -14.12 -9.60
N GLU A 118 4.84 -14.47 -10.84
CA GLU A 118 4.17 -13.56 -11.78
C GLU A 118 2.78 -13.10 -11.30
N ALA A 119 2.01 -13.97 -10.63
CA ALA A 119 0.72 -13.58 -10.05
C ALA A 119 0.87 -12.53 -8.94
N SER A 120 1.90 -12.64 -8.11
CA SER A 120 2.22 -11.65 -7.08
C SER A 120 2.67 -10.33 -7.71
N LEU A 121 3.41 -10.39 -8.81
CA LEU A 121 3.80 -9.21 -9.57
C LEU A 121 2.59 -8.47 -10.14
N GLU A 122 1.63 -9.18 -10.73
CA GLU A 122 0.40 -8.58 -11.25
C GLU A 122 -0.40 -7.86 -10.16
N LEU A 123 -0.53 -8.48 -8.98
CA LEU A 123 -1.17 -7.87 -7.80
C LEU A 123 -0.42 -6.60 -7.34
N LEU A 124 0.91 -6.63 -7.33
CA LEU A 124 1.74 -5.46 -7.00
C LEU A 124 1.56 -4.34 -8.03
N GLU A 125 1.56 -4.64 -9.33
CA GLU A 125 1.37 -3.61 -10.36
C GLU A 125 -0.01 -2.96 -10.29
N GLY A 126 -1.07 -3.75 -10.07
CA GLY A 126 -2.42 -3.20 -9.90
C GLY A 126 -2.53 -2.25 -8.70
N TYR A 127 -1.82 -2.57 -7.60
CA TYR A 127 -1.70 -1.69 -6.45
C TYR A 127 -0.90 -0.41 -6.76
N VAL A 128 0.25 -0.55 -7.43
CA VAL A 128 1.13 0.58 -7.82
C VAL A 128 0.43 1.52 -8.80
N GLU A 129 -0.38 0.99 -9.72
CA GLU A 129 -1.15 1.81 -10.66
C GLU A 129 -2.18 2.68 -9.93
N ALA A 130 -2.93 2.10 -8.99
CA ALA A 130 -3.91 2.84 -8.19
C ALA A 130 -3.26 3.95 -7.35
N THR A 131 -2.12 3.65 -6.72
CA THR A 131 -1.37 4.64 -5.93
C THR A 131 -0.76 5.75 -6.78
N ARG A 132 -0.27 5.44 -8.00
CA ARG A 132 0.21 6.45 -8.96
C ARG A 132 -0.88 7.39 -9.42
N GLU A 133 -2.10 6.89 -9.61
CA GLU A 133 -3.23 7.74 -9.96
C GLU A 133 -3.55 8.74 -8.84
N VAL A 134 -3.50 8.29 -7.58
CA VAL A 134 -3.66 9.17 -6.41
C VAL A 134 -2.54 10.21 -6.34
N LEU A 135 -1.28 9.84 -6.62
CA LEU A 135 -0.16 10.79 -6.68
C LEU A 135 -0.33 11.84 -7.78
N ALA A 136 -0.79 11.43 -8.96
CA ALA A 136 -0.91 12.31 -10.12
C ALA A 136 -2.13 13.23 -10.03
N TYR A 137 -3.26 12.72 -9.53
CA TYR A 137 -4.54 13.40 -9.63
C TYR A 137 -5.21 13.67 -8.28
N GLY A 138 -4.57 13.37 -7.14
CA GLY A 138 -5.19 13.41 -5.82
C GLY A 138 -6.02 14.67 -5.51
N LYS A 139 -5.53 15.86 -5.88
CA LYS A 139 -6.25 17.15 -5.70
C LYS A 139 -7.49 17.33 -6.60
N ARG A 140 -7.62 16.52 -7.65
CA ARG A 140 -8.59 16.67 -8.76
C ARG A 140 -9.48 15.44 -8.95
N LEU A 141 -9.31 14.39 -8.15
CA LEU A 141 -10.15 13.20 -8.22
C LEU A 141 -11.60 13.57 -7.87
N ASP A 142 -12.56 13.04 -8.62
CA ASP A 142 -13.93 13.07 -8.18
C ASP A 142 -14.17 12.03 -7.07
N ILE A 143 -15.25 12.21 -6.30
CA ILE A 143 -15.55 11.37 -5.14
C ILE A 143 -15.73 9.89 -5.54
N LYS A 144 -16.36 9.62 -6.68
CA LYS A 144 -16.60 8.25 -7.12
C LYS A 144 -15.28 7.56 -7.42
N ARG A 145 -14.39 8.23 -8.15
CA ARG A 145 -13.05 7.68 -8.44
C ARG A 145 -12.18 7.54 -7.19
N ALA A 146 -12.26 8.49 -6.26
CA ALA A 146 -11.56 8.41 -4.99
C ALA A 146 -11.98 7.16 -4.17
N ILE A 147 -13.28 6.82 -4.17
CA ILE A 147 -13.79 5.61 -3.52
C ILE A 147 -13.28 4.34 -4.20
N GLU A 148 -13.29 4.29 -5.54
CA GLU A 148 -12.76 3.15 -6.30
C GLU A 148 -11.26 2.93 -6.02
N LEU A 149 -10.47 4.01 -6.04
CA LEU A 149 -9.05 3.96 -5.73
C LEU A 149 -8.80 3.53 -4.29
N ASN A 150 -9.60 4.03 -3.34
CA ASN A 150 -9.51 3.61 -1.94
C ASN A 150 -9.72 2.10 -1.78
N GLN A 151 -10.70 1.52 -2.48
CA GLN A 151 -10.95 0.08 -2.43
C GLN A 151 -9.75 -0.72 -2.97
N LYS A 152 -9.15 -0.26 -4.08
CA LYS A 152 -7.96 -0.89 -4.65
C LYS A 152 -6.75 -0.78 -3.71
N ILE A 153 -6.51 0.41 -3.15
CA ILE A 153 -5.38 0.69 -2.25
C ILE A 153 -5.52 -0.04 -0.92
N SER A 154 -6.74 -0.22 -0.40
CA SER A 154 -6.97 -0.93 0.86
C SER A 154 -6.88 -2.46 0.70
N LYS A 155 -7.25 -3.01 -0.46
CA LYS A 155 -7.25 -4.46 -0.72
C LYS A 155 -5.98 -4.97 -1.39
N GLY A 156 -5.36 -4.17 -2.24
CA GLY A 156 -4.18 -4.53 -3.03
C GLY A 156 -3.03 -5.10 -2.20
N PRO A 157 -2.58 -4.40 -1.15
CA PRO A 157 -1.59 -4.90 -0.19
C PRO A 157 -1.91 -6.28 0.37
N ILE A 158 -3.15 -6.48 0.84
CA ILE A 158 -3.58 -7.72 1.49
C ILE A 158 -3.47 -8.88 0.50
N LEU A 159 -3.99 -8.70 -0.72
CA LEU A 159 -3.92 -9.72 -1.77
C LEU A 159 -2.47 -10.01 -2.17
N PHE A 160 -1.66 -8.97 -2.31
CA PHE A 160 -0.23 -9.10 -2.60
C PHE A 160 0.49 -9.92 -1.54
N TYR A 161 0.41 -9.54 -0.26
CA TYR A 161 1.11 -10.26 0.81
C TYR A 161 0.58 -11.68 1.01
N GLN A 162 -0.72 -11.91 0.82
CA GLN A 162 -1.28 -13.26 0.81
C GLN A 162 -0.64 -14.10 -0.28
N SER A 163 -0.46 -13.56 -1.48
CA SER A 163 0.17 -14.27 -2.59
C SER A 163 1.64 -14.63 -2.33
N LEU A 164 2.37 -13.87 -1.49
CA LEU A 164 3.74 -14.20 -1.08
C LEU A 164 3.81 -15.42 -0.16
N SER A 165 2.72 -15.72 0.54
CA SER A 165 2.63 -16.81 1.52
C SER A 165 2.09 -18.12 0.95
N ILE A 166 1.70 -18.13 -0.33
CA ILE A 166 1.29 -19.34 -1.04
C ILE A 166 2.58 -20.00 -1.56
N ASP A 167 2.88 -21.20 -1.07
CA ASP A 167 3.94 -22.02 -1.66
C ASP A 167 3.49 -22.46 -3.07
N PRO A 168 4.35 -22.35 -4.10
CA PRO A 168 4.08 -22.88 -5.43
C PRO A 168 3.98 -24.40 -5.44
#